data_AF-A0AAD9FEY5-F1
#
_entry.id   AF-A0AAD9FEY5-F1
#
_cell.length_a   1.000
_cell.length_b   1.000
_cell.length_c   1.000
_cell.angle_alpha   90.00
_cell.angle_beta   90.00
_cell.angle_gamma   90.00
#
_symmetry.space_group_name_H-M   'P 1'
#
loop_
_entity.id
_entity.type
_entity.pdbx_description
1 polymer ?
#
loop_
_entity_poly.entity_id
_entity_poly.type
_entity_poly.pdbx_seq_one_letter_code
_entity_poly.pdbx_strand_id
1 'polypeptide(L)'
;MNVCVSTGLSAVSSHAERQYHFVYEAKTMSEAQRYCREKHTDLATVDSMEVVKLLNDMAGQYNQSAWIGLHDDRDTWKWSMSDPSFYGPGETEFRPWATGQPDNRHNEQCTHFFIWWNME
;
A
#
# COMPACT_ATOMS: atom_id res chain seq x y z
N MET A 1 -2.09 -3.33 11.47
CA MET A 1 -1.29 -4.27 10.67
C MET A 1 -0.74 -3.52 9.47
N ASN A 2 0.11 -4.13 8.63
CA ASN A 2 0.75 -3.40 7.53
C ASN A 2 0.97 -4.32 6.33
N VAL A 3 0.99 -3.77 5.11
CA VAL A 3 1.40 -4.51 3.92
C VAL A 3 2.73 -3.98 3.42
N CYS A 4 3.72 -4.87 3.28
CA CYS A 4 5.01 -4.54 2.70
C CYS A 4 5.08 -4.99 1.24
N VAL A 5 5.82 -4.26 0.41
CA VAL A 5 6.23 -4.70 -0.93
C VAL A 5 7.68 -5.20 -0.91
N SER A 6 7.97 -6.23 -1.69
CA SER A 6 9.33 -6.69 -2.00
C SER A 6 9.47 -6.94 -3.51
N THR A 7 10.64 -6.67 -4.06
CA THR A 7 10.95 -6.99 -5.46
C THR A 7 11.53 -8.40 -5.58
N GLY A 8 10.92 -9.26 -6.41
CA GLY A 8 11.48 -10.57 -6.77
C GLY A 8 12.12 -10.53 -8.17
N LEU A 9 13.35 -11.04 -8.31
CA LEU A 9 13.94 -11.36 -9.61
C LEU A 9 13.55 -12.78 -10.00
N SER A 10 12.63 -12.96 -10.94
CA SER A 10 12.33 -14.26 -11.54
C SER A 10 13.20 -14.48 -12.79
N ALA A 11 13.72 -15.69 -12.97
CA ALA A 11 14.71 -16.01 -14.01
C ALA A 11 14.16 -16.03 -15.45
N VAL A 12 12.89 -15.68 -15.67
CA VAL A 12 12.18 -15.89 -16.96
C VAL A 12 11.61 -14.59 -17.57
N SER A 13 11.67 -13.45 -16.88
CA SER A 13 11.29 -12.15 -17.45
C SER A 13 12.10 -11.04 -16.79
N SER A 14 12.62 -10.09 -17.58
CA SER A 14 13.39 -8.93 -17.10
C SER A 14 12.52 -7.85 -16.40
N HIS A 15 11.34 -8.23 -15.90
CA HIS A 15 10.45 -7.33 -15.17
C HIS A 15 10.43 -7.81 -13.71
N ALA A 16 10.89 -6.96 -12.80
CA ALA A 16 10.81 -7.23 -11.37
C ALA A 16 9.34 -7.42 -10.98
N GLU A 17 8.99 -8.58 -10.44
CA GLU A 17 7.62 -8.87 -10.00
C GLU A 17 7.43 -8.31 -8.59
N ARG A 18 6.34 -7.54 -8.39
CA ARG A 18 5.96 -6.97 -7.09
C ARG A 18 5.36 -8.07 -6.22
N GLN A 19 5.99 -8.36 -5.09
CA GLN A 19 5.46 -9.30 -4.10
C GLN A 19 4.95 -8.53 -2.88
N TYR A 20 3.77 -8.90 -2.39
CA TYR A 20 3.12 -8.26 -1.24
C TYR A 20 3.13 -9.20 -0.03
N HIS A 21 3.47 -8.66 1.14
CA HIS A 21 3.56 -9.40 2.41
C HIS A 21 2.69 -8.75 3.47
N PHE A 22 1.78 -9.52 4.07
CA PHE A 22 0.95 -9.04 5.17
C PHE A 22 1.67 -9.23 6.51
N VAL A 23 1.79 -8.15 7.28
CA VAL A 23 2.48 -8.14 8.58
C VAL A 23 1.45 -7.95 9.70
N TYR A 24 1.31 -8.98 10.53
CA TYR A 24 0.30 -9.04 11.61
C TYR A 24 0.63 -8.20 12.84
N GLU A 25 1.86 -7.73 12.96
CA GLU A 25 2.28 -6.90 14.08
C GLU A 25 1.61 -5.52 13.99
N ALA A 26 0.89 -5.14 15.05
CA ALA A 26 0.34 -3.81 15.20
C ALA A 26 1.49 -2.79 15.35
N LYS A 27 1.49 -1.79 14.48
CA LYS A 27 2.51 -0.73 14.39
C LYS A 27 1.83 0.59 14.03
N THR A 28 2.42 1.69 14.44
CA THR A 28 2.12 3.00 13.82
C THR A 28 2.57 3.00 12.36
N MET A 29 2.05 3.90 11.51
CA MET A 29 2.45 3.97 10.10
C MET A 29 3.98 4.15 9.96
N SER A 30 4.59 5.00 10.77
CA SER A 30 6.05 5.21 10.74
C SER A 30 6.84 3.96 11.15
N GLU A 31 6.39 3.23 12.17
CA GLU A 31 7.01 1.97 12.57
C GLU A 31 6.80 0.88 11.51
N ALA A 32 5.64 0.87 10.86
CA ALA A 32 5.32 -0.04 9.77
C ALA A 32 6.22 0.20 8.55
N GLN A 33 6.37 1.46 8.15
CA GLN A 33 7.26 1.86 7.05
C GLN A 33 8.70 1.48 7.36
N ARG A 34 9.18 1.78 8.57
CA ARG A 34 10.51 1.38 9.01
C ARG A 34 10.68 -0.13 8.96
N TYR A 35 9.72 -0.88 9.47
CA TYR A 35 9.75 -2.36 9.43
C TYR A 35 9.82 -2.88 8.00
N CYS A 36 8.98 -2.37 7.09
CA CYS A 36 8.99 -2.80 5.69
C CYS A 36 10.30 -2.46 4.99
N ARG A 37 10.93 -1.32 5.29
CA ARG A 37 12.26 -0.97 4.74
C ARG A 37 13.41 -1.78 5.34
N GLU A 38 13.28 -2.23 6.59
CA GLU A 38 14.28 -3.08 7.25
C GLU A 38 14.18 -4.55 6.79
N LYS A 39 13.00 -5.04 6.42
CA LYS A 39 12.73 -6.47 6.13
C LYS A 39 12.38 -6.77 4.67
N HIS A 40 11.90 -5.77 3.94
CA HIS A 40 11.40 -5.85 2.56
C HIS A 40 11.88 -4.60 1.80
N THR A 41 11.06 -4.03 0.92
CA THR A 41 11.37 -2.80 0.18
C THR A 41 10.71 -1.57 0.83
N ASP A 42 9.39 -1.50 0.91
CA ASP A 42 8.64 -0.38 1.52
C ASP A 42 7.22 -0.83 1.89
N LEU A 43 6.37 0.06 2.40
CA LEU A 43 4.93 -0.15 2.44
C LEU A 43 4.35 -0.30 1.03
N ALA A 44 3.26 -1.05 0.93
CA ALA A 44 2.62 -1.36 -0.33
C ALA A 44 2.13 -0.11 -1.08
N THR A 45 2.43 -0.05 -2.37
CA THR A 45 1.76 0.81 -3.33
C THR A 45 0.53 0.09 -3.86
N VAL A 46 -0.59 0.79 -3.95
CA VAL A 46 -1.82 0.32 -4.61
C VAL A 46 -1.98 1.14 -5.89
N ASP A 47 -1.64 0.54 -7.03
CA ASP A 47 -1.55 1.22 -8.32
C ASP A 47 -2.61 0.74 -9.34
N SER A 48 -3.38 -0.27 -8.97
CA SER A 48 -4.31 -0.97 -9.86
C SER A 48 -5.40 -1.68 -9.08
N MET A 49 -6.51 -2.00 -9.75
CA MET A 49 -7.61 -2.75 -9.14
C MET A 49 -7.23 -4.21 -8.86
N GLU A 50 -6.27 -4.75 -9.60
CA GLU A 50 -5.65 -6.05 -9.35
C GLU A 50 -4.99 -6.08 -7.96
N VAL A 51 -4.22 -5.05 -7.63
CA VAL A 51 -3.61 -4.92 -6.29
C VAL A 51 -4.67 -4.73 -5.22
N VAL A 52 -5.73 -3.94 -5.47
CA VAL A 52 -6.84 -3.79 -4.51
C VAL A 52 -7.49 -5.15 -4.18
N LYS A 53 -7.71 -6.00 -5.19
CA LYS A 53 -8.26 -7.36 -4.99
C LYS A 53 -7.31 -8.24 -4.19
N LEU A 54 -6.02 -8.25 -4.55
CA LEU A 54 -4.99 -8.99 -3.82
C LEU A 54 -4.95 -8.59 -2.33
N LEU A 55 -4.95 -7.29 -2.03
CA LEU A 55 -4.92 -6.81 -0.65
C LEU A 55 -6.21 -7.13 0.10
N ASN A 56 -7.37 -7.12 -0.56
CA ASN A 56 -8.64 -7.57 0.03
C ASN A 56 -8.59 -9.06 0.40
N ASP A 57 -8.06 -9.92 -0.48
CA ASP A 57 -7.94 -11.36 -0.21
C ASP A 57 -6.95 -11.64 0.94
N MET A 58 -5.85 -10.88 1.00
CA MET A 58 -4.87 -10.97 2.09
C MET A 58 -5.47 -10.48 3.42
N ALA A 59 -6.14 -9.34 3.43
CA ALA A 59 -6.70 -8.74 4.65
C ALA A 59 -7.96 -9.49 5.13
N GLY A 60 -8.81 -9.94 4.20
CA GLY A 60 -10.06 -10.65 4.46
C GLY A 60 -9.87 -11.98 5.19
N GLN A 61 -8.74 -12.65 4.98
CA GLN A 61 -8.35 -13.84 5.77
C GLN A 61 -8.27 -13.56 7.28
N TYR A 62 -8.07 -12.30 7.67
CA TYR A 62 -7.80 -11.92 9.07
C TYR A 62 -8.81 -10.92 9.64
N ASN A 63 -9.72 -10.39 8.82
CA ASN A 63 -10.74 -9.40 9.21
C ASN A 63 -10.14 -8.13 9.87
N GLN A 64 -9.02 -7.63 9.33
CA GLN A 64 -8.26 -6.49 9.88
C GLN A 64 -7.79 -5.50 8.81
N SER A 65 -7.62 -4.22 9.18
CA SER A 65 -7.04 -3.17 8.33
C SER A 65 -5.51 -3.12 8.39
N ALA A 66 -4.90 -2.61 7.32
CA ALA A 66 -3.44 -2.55 7.21
C ALA A 66 -2.90 -1.23 6.63
N TRP A 67 -1.81 -0.70 7.18
CA TRP A 67 -1.12 0.46 6.62
C TRP A 67 -0.59 0.16 5.22
N ILE A 68 -0.75 1.13 4.33
CA ILE A 68 -0.18 1.16 2.97
C ILE A 68 0.68 2.42 2.81
N GLY A 69 1.41 2.52 1.71
CA GLY A 69 2.41 3.57 1.49
C GLY A 69 1.85 4.95 1.16
N LEU A 70 0.52 5.10 1.00
CA LEU A 70 -0.07 6.38 0.62
C LEU A 70 -0.15 7.32 1.83
N HIS A 71 0.42 8.51 1.71
CA HIS A 71 0.39 9.52 2.76
C HIS A 71 0.20 10.92 2.17
N ASP A 72 -0.35 11.84 2.97
CA ASP A 72 -0.40 13.25 2.62
C ASP A 72 0.96 13.91 2.89
N ASP A 73 1.40 14.74 1.96
CA ASP A 73 2.55 15.63 2.09
C ASP A 73 2.13 17.03 1.68
N ARG A 74 1.62 17.82 2.65
CA ARG A 74 1.20 19.22 2.45
C ARG A 74 0.16 19.35 1.34
N ASP A 75 -0.98 18.68 1.51
CA ASP A 75 -2.09 18.65 0.55
C ASP A 75 -1.75 17.95 -0.78
N THR A 76 -0.70 17.11 -0.78
CA THR A 76 -0.34 16.28 -1.92
C THR A 76 -0.16 14.82 -1.51
N TRP A 77 -0.98 13.92 -2.06
CA TRP A 77 -0.91 12.50 -1.77
C TRP A 77 0.24 11.83 -2.52
N LYS A 78 1.17 11.22 -1.78
CA LYS A 78 2.36 10.56 -2.32
C LYS A 78 2.48 9.13 -1.79
N TRP A 79 3.03 8.27 -2.64
CA TRP A 79 3.44 6.93 -2.25
C TRP A 79 4.79 6.97 -1.54
N SER A 80 4.94 6.17 -0.49
CA SER A 80 6.16 6.07 0.30
C SER A 80 7.34 5.48 -0.47
N MET A 81 7.06 4.68 -1.49
CA MET A 81 8.08 4.09 -2.34
C MET A 81 8.69 5.18 -3.24
N SER A 82 9.95 5.51 -2.98
CA SER A 82 10.63 6.66 -3.57
C SER A 82 11.25 6.39 -4.95
N ASP A 83 11.37 5.13 -5.36
CA ASP A 83 12.01 4.75 -6.62
C ASP A 83 11.07 5.00 -7.81
N PRO A 84 11.34 5.97 -8.70
CA PRO A 84 10.46 6.24 -9.83
C PRO A 84 10.39 5.08 -10.84
N SER A 85 11.46 4.26 -10.92
CA SER A 85 11.49 3.09 -11.80
C SER A 85 10.55 1.97 -11.36
N PHE A 86 10.07 2.06 -10.11
CA PHE A 86 9.01 1.20 -9.61
C PHE A 86 7.69 1.43 -10.33
N TYR A 87 7.44 2.63 -10.87
CA TYR A 87 6.14 3.02 -11.40
C TYR A 87 6.10 3.06 -12.92
N GLY A 88 5.04 2.48 -13.49
CA GLY A 88 4.61 2.70 -14.87
C GLY A 88 3.78 3.99 -15.01
N PRO A 89 3.47 4.39 -16.26
CA PRO A 89 2.63 5.57 -16.52
C PRO A 89 1.26 5.46 -15.84
N GLY A 90 0.91 6.45 -15.00
CA GLY A 90 -0.40 6.56 -14.35
C GLY A 90 -0.55 5.80 -13.02
N GLU A 91 0.43 4.97 -12.64
CA GLU A 91 0.38 4.19 -11.40
C GLU A 91 0.50 5.07 -10.14
N THR A 92 1.24 6.17 -10.23
CA THR A 92 1.39 7.11 -9.11
C THR A 92 0.14 7.92 -8.83
N GLU A 93 -0.80 7.98 -9.76
CA GLU A 93 -2.04 8.77 -9.73
C GLU A 93 -3.26 7.93 -9.35
N PHE A 94 -3.13 6.60 -9.31
CA PHE A 94 -4.23 5.73 -8.95
C PHE A 94 -4.67 5.95 -7.49
N ARG A 95 -5.95 6.22 -7.30
CA ARG A 95 -6.54 6.50 -5.98
C ARG A 95 -7.89 5.80 -5.85
N PRO A 96 -7.95 4.58 -5.29
CA PRO A 96 -9.20 3.85 -5.17
C PRO A 96 -10.03 4.27 -3.95
N TRP A 97 -10.11 5.56 -3.65
CA TRP A 97 -10.70 6.06 -2.40
C TRP A 97 -12.10 5.50 -2.13
N ALA A 98 -12.34 5.08 -0.89
CA ALA A 98 -13.67 4.74 -0.43
C ALA A 98 -14.61 5.97 -0.49
N THR A 99 -15.91 5.74 -0.60
CA THR A 99 -16.93 6.79 -0.60
C THR A 99 -16.70 7.76 0.57
N GLY A 100 -16.51 9.05 0.25
CA GLY A 100 -16.29 10.09 1.25
C GLY A 100 -14.84 10.29 1.70
N GLN A 101 -13.87 9.53 1.17
CA GLN A 101 -12.44 9.72 1.43
C GLN A 101 -11.73 10.43 0.24
N PRO A 102 -10.61 11.12 0.48
CA PRO A 102 -10.04 11.47 1.78
C PRO A 102 -10.83 12.60 2.44
N ASP A 103 -11.24 12.44 3.71
CA ASP A 103 -11.96 13.49 4.44
C ASP A 103 -11.08 14.36 5.35
N ASN A 104 -9.80 13.98 5.49
CA ASN A 104 -8.79 14.61 6.34
C ASN A 104 -9.29 14.89 7.76
N ARG A 105 -10.23 14.08 8.26
CA ARG A 105 -10.71 14.22 9.65
C ARG A 105 -9.55 13.89 10.58
N HIS A 106 -9.44 14.64 11.69
CA HIS A 106 -8.40 14.42 12.70
C HIS A 106 -6.94 14.56 12.23
N ASN A 107 -6.67 15.26 11.11
CA ASN A 107 -5.34 15.34 10.49
C ASN A 107 -4.79 13.96 10.09
N GLU A 108 -5.65 13.11 9.51
CA GLU A 108 -5.26 11.80 8.98
C GLU A 108 -4.36 11.94 7.75
N GLN A 109 -3.06 12.13 7.99
CA GLN A 109 -2.03 12.20 6.96
C GLN A 109 -1.56 10.83 6.48
N CYS A 110 -2.11 9.74 7.02
CA CYS A 110 -1.69 8.36 6.76
C CYS A 110 -2.86 7.54 6.23
N THR A 111 -2.63 6.73 5.19
CA THR A 111 -3.67 5.87 4.63
C THR A 111 -3.52 4.43 5.11
N HIS A 112 -4.63 3.83 5.50
CA HIS A 112 -4.72 2.38 5.67
C HIS A 112 -5.70 1.77 4.66
N PHE A 113 -5.40 0.56 4.24
CA PHE A 113 -6.31 -0.29 3.51
C PHE A 113 -7.35 -0.87 4.48
N PHE A 114 -8.63 -0.74 4.13
CA PHE A 114 -9.75 -1.30 4.87
C PHE A 114 -10.30 -2.49 4.07
N ILE A 115 -10.78 -3.53 4.74
CA ILE A 115 -11.44 -4.63 4.04
C ILE A 115 -12.73 -4.07 3.43
N TRP A 116 -13.13 -4.58 2.27
CA TRP A 116 -14.35 -4.15 1.57
C TRP A 116 -14.24 -2.82 0.82
N TRP A 117 -13.02 -2.40 0.44
CA TRP A 117 -12.76 -1.22 -0.42
C TRP A 117 -13.56 -1.20 -1.75
N ASN A 118 -14.29 -2.26 -2.11
CA ASN A 118 -15.12 -2.37 -3.32
C ASN A 118 -16.52 -3.00 -3.09
N MET A 119 -17.15 -2.85 -1.92
CA MET A 119 -18.52 -3.36 -1.69
C MET A 119 -19.65 -2.32 -1.80
N GLU A 120 -19.42 -1.20 -2.51
CA GLU A 120 -20.50 -0.31 -2.95
C GLU A 120 -20.52 -0.17 -4.47
#